data_AF-A0A4U8YHR5-F1
#
_entry.id   AF-A0A4U8YHR5-F1
#
_cell.length_a   1.000
_cell.length_b   1.000
_cell.length_c   1.000
_cell.angle_alpha   90.00
_cell.angle_beta   90.00
_cell.angle_gamma   90.00
#
_symmetry.space_group_name_H-M   'P 1'
#
loop_
_entity.id
_entity.type
_entity.pdbx_description
1 polymer ?
#
loop_
_entity_poly.entity_id
_entity_poly.type
_entity_poly.pdbx_seq_one_letter_code
_entity_poly.pdbx_strand_id
1 'polypeptide(L)'
;MKSVTSDNFLLKFSPKIEVDISRESFTFKKGSLTTKFHTCIYLSKGKNARITSVGEVPPRPFESFKVDLFATHHGDDGYGDDGYHDKYPCLSAFLKHCTATMSPKFAMVRPTFIVRGVDELQPVLHGYQRQIIMDGLRDAGAARILFTED
;
A
#
# COMPACT_ATOMS: atom_id res chain seq x y z
N MET A 1 -25.62 20.90 -22.45
CA MET A 1 -25.04 21.07 -21.10
C MET A 1 -24.62 19.70 -20.60
N LYS A 2 -23.32 19.44 -20.42
CA LYS A 2 -22.84 18.15 -19.90
C LYS A 2 -23.18 18.09 -18.41
N SER A 3 -23.95 17.07 -18.04
CA SER A 3 -24.21 16.71 -16.64
C SER A 3 -22.88 16.61 -15.89
N VAL A 4 -22.63 17.56 -14.99
CA VAL A 4 -21.55 17.43 -14.01
C VAL A 4 -22.08 16.44 -12.98
N THR A 5 -21.79 15.16 -13.20
CA THR A 5 -22.03 14.13 -12.18
C THR A 5 -21.33 14.58 -10.89
N SER A 6 -22.05 14.55 -9.77
CA SER A 6 -21.61 15.05 -8.46
C SER A 6 -20.21 14.52 -8.06
N ASP A 7 -19.85 13.33 -8.54
CA ASP A 7 -18.53 12.71 -8.39
C ASP A 7 -17.38 13.57 -8.93
N ASN A 8 -17.55 14.23 -10.09
CA ASN A 8 -16.52 15.07 -10.69
C ASN A 8 -16.28 16.38 -9.92
N PHE A 9 -17.30 16.87 -9.20
CA PHE A 9 -17.15 18.06 -8.37
C PHE A 9 -16.38 17.76 -7.09
N LEU A 10 -16.70 16.65 -6.40
CA LEU A 10 -16.02 16.25 -5.17
C LEU A 10 -14.54 15.94 -5.40
N LEU A 11 -14.17 15.45 -6.58
CA LEU A 11 -12.76 15.23 -6.97
C LEU A 11 -11.91 16.51 -6.93
N LYS A 12 -12.50 17.70 -7.11
CA LYS A 12 -11.76 18.98 -7.03
C LYS A 12 -11.26 19.29 -5.61
N PHE A 13 -11.96 18.77 -4.60
CA PHE A 13 -11.62 18.96 -3.19
C PHE A 13 -10.89 17.74 -2.60
N SER A 14 -10.64 16.73 -3.43
CA SER A 14 -9.93 15.52 -3.02
C SER A 14 -8.50 15.86 -2.63
N PRO A 15 -8.04 15.50 -1.42
CA PRO A 15 -6.66 15.72 -1.03
C PRO A 15 -5.76 14.91 -1.96
N LYS A 16 -4.75 15.56 -2.53
CA LYS A 16 -3.75 14.92 -3.38
C LYS A 16 -2.67 14.30 -2.51
N ILE A 17 -2.39 13.03 -2.74
CA ILE A 17 -1.32 12.29 -2.09
C ILE A 17 -0.40 11.79 -3.20
N GLU A 18 0.84 12.26 -3.19
CA GLU A 18 1.87 11.73 -4.10
C GLU A 18 2.48 10.48 -3.48
N VAL A 19 2.73 9.47 -4.31
CA VAL A 19 3.32 8.20 -3.92
C VAL A 19 4.47 7.89 -4.85
N ASP A 20 5.69 7.96 -4.32
CA ASP A 20 6.89 7.54 -5.01
C ASP A 20 7.18 6.09 -4.59
N ILE A 21 7.06 5.16 -5.53
CA ILE A 21 7.26 3.73 -5.31
C ILE A 21 8.69 3.33 -5.68
N SER A 22 9.29 2.54 -4.81
CA SER A 22 10.53 1.81 -5.06
C SER A 22 10.34 0.37 -4.59
N ARG A 23 11.26 -0.53 -4.98
CA ARG A 23 11.21 -1.92 -4.54
C ARG A 23 11.24 -2.09 -3.02
N GLU A 24 11.92 -1.19 -2.31
CA GLU A 24 12.17 -1.32 -0.86
C GLU A 24 11.23 -0.47 -0.01
N SER A 25 10.58 0.53 -0.61
CA SER A 25 9.81 1.51 0.16
C SER A 25 8.80 2.28 -0.68
N PHE A 26 7.73 2.74 -0.02
CA PHE A 26 6.75 3.64 -0.56
C PHE A 26 6.85 4.96 0.19
N THR A 27 7.05 6.06 -0.52
CA THR A 27 7.10 7.40 0.06
C THR A 27 5.84 8.15 -0.27
N PHE A 28 5.05 8.49 0.75
CA PHE A 28 3.81 9.23 0.61
C PHE A 28 4.00 10.69 0.99
N LYS A 29 3.50 11.62 0.18
CA LYS A 29 3.57 13.07 0.42
C LYS A 29 2.19 13.70 0.33
N LYS A 30 1.84 14.54 1.31
CA LYS A 30 0.59 15.32 1.35
C LYS A 30 0.84 16.68 1.99
N GLY A 31 0.89 17.73 1.17
CA GLY A 31 1.28 19.06 1.64
C GLY A 31 2.72 19.03 2.18
N SER A 32 2.92 19.42 3.44
CA SER A 32 4.22 19.35 4.12
C SER A 32 4.51 17.99 4.78
N LEU A 33 3.52 17.10 4.89
CA LEU A 33 3.71 15.78 5.51
C LEU A 33 4.32 14.82 4.50
N THR A 34 5.45 14.22 4.87
CA THR A 34 6.11 13.15 4.12
C THR A 34 6.33 11.96 5.03
N THR A 35 5.87 10.78 4.62
CA THR A 35 6.03 9.53 5.38
C THR A 35 6.54 8.44 4.45
N LYS A 36 7.60 7.76 4.87
CA LYS A 36 8.20 6.64 4.14
C LYS A 36 7.93 5.34 4.89
N PHE A 37 7.46 4.33 4.17
CA PHE A 37 7.21 2.98 4.70
C PHE A 37 8.06 1.98 3.93
N HIS A 38 8.76 1.07 4.63
CA HIS A 38 9.40 -0.06 3.97
C HIS A 38 8.35 -1.02 3.42
N THR A 39 8.61 -1.71 2.32
CA THR A 39 7.65 -2.63 1.66
C THR A 39 7.55 -3.98 2.35
N CYS A 40 7.30 -3.96 3.66
CA CYS A 40 7.17 -5.15 4.49
C CYS A 40 5.98 -5.02 5.44
N ILE A 41 5.45 -6.17 5.86
CA ILE A 41 4.53 -6.26 6.98
C ILE A 41 5.03 -7.32 7.96
N TYR A 42 4.69 -7.16 9.23
CA TYR A 42 4.95 -8.15 10.27
C TYR A 42 3.64 -8.81 10.64
N LEU A 43 3.64 -10.14 10.68
CA LEU A 43 2.49 -10.97 11.02
C LEU A 43 2.77 -11.75 12.31
N SER A 44 1.78 -11.92 13.18
CA SER A 44 1.88 -12.79 14.35
C SER A 44 2.00 -14.25 13.94
N LYS A 45 2.80 -15.05 14.67
CA LYS A 45 2.83 -16.50 14.48
C LYS A 45 1.53 -17.18 14.90
N GLY A 46 1.17 -18.29 14.23
CA GLY A 46 0.01 -19.14 14.56
C GLY A 46 -1.06 -19.23 13.46
N LYS A 47 -2.05 -20.11 13.65
CA LYS A 47 -3.09 -20.43 12.65
C LYS A 47 -3.95 -19.25 12.20
N ASN A 48 -4.00 -18.17 12.99
CA ASN A 48 -4.73 -16.94 12.69
C ASN A 48 -3.79 -15.73 12.71
N ALA A 49 -2.86 -15.69 11.76
CA ALA A 49 -1.88 -14.61 11.65
C ALA A 49 -2.57 -13.24 11.54
N ARG A 50 -2.14 -12.28 12.36
CA ARG A 50 -2.63 -10.90 12.37
C ARG A 50 -1.48 -9.95 12.11
N ILE A 51 -1.76 -8.83 11.46
CA ILE A 51 -0.76 -7.79 11.22
C ILE A 51 -0.37 -7.14 12.55
N THR A 52 0.91 -7.22 12.90
CA THR A 52 1.49 -6.61 14.10
C THR A 52 2.15 -5.27 13.80
N SER A 53 2.70 -5.09 12.60
CA SER A 53 3.32 -3.84 12.16
C SER A 53 3.35 -3.73 10.62
N VAL A 54 3.47 -2.51 10.11
CA VAL A 54 3.53 -2.19 8.67
C VAL A 54 4.71 -1.26 8.41
N GLY A 55 5.64 -1.70 7.56
CA GLY A 55 6.78 -0.91 7.10
C GLY A 55 7.84 -0.57 8.14
N GLU A 56 7.67 -1.00 9.40
CA GLU A 56 8.63 -0.82 10.48
C GLU A 56 8.65 -2.03 11.43
N VAL A 57 9.77 -2.25 12.10
CA VAL A 57 9.92 -3.33 13.08
C VAL A 57 8.99 -3.05 14.25
N PRO A 58 8.15 -4.02 14.68
CA PRO A 58 7.26 -3.82 15.82
C PRO A 58 8.06 -3.47 17.09
N PRO A 59 7.62 -2.48 17.89
CA PRO A 59 8.34 -2.02 19.07
C PRO A 59 8.35 -3.02 20.23
N ARG A 60 7.52 -4.07 20.15
CA ARG A 60 7.48 -5.15 21.14
C ARG A 60 7.97 -6.45 20.50
N PRO A 61 8.74 -7.28 21.22
CA PRO A 61 9.17 -8.59 20.76
C PRO A 61 7.98 -9.55 20.79
N PHE A 62 7.02 -9.36 19.89
CA PHE A 62 6.05 -10.39 19.58
C PHE A 62 6.72 -11.41 18.68
N GLU A 63 6.40 -12.68 18.89
CA GLU A 63 6.70 -13.72 17.92
C GLU A 63 5.99 -13.38 16.60
N SER A 64 6.73 -12.73 15.72
CA SER A 64 6.27 -12.27 14.43
C SER A 64 7.25 -12.69 13.36
N PHE A 65 6.75 -12.81 12.15
CA PHE A 65 7.57 -13.03 10.97
C PHE A 65 7.35 -11.87 10.00
N LYS A 66 8.39 -11.56 9.24
CA LYS A 66 8.41 -10.46 8.28
C LYS A 66 8.00 -11.01 6.92
N VAL A 67 7.07 -10.33 6.27
CA VAL A 67 6.69 -10.59 4.87
C VAL A 67 7.19 -9.42 4.04
N ASP A 68 8.18 -9.67 3.18
CA ASP A 68 8.63 -8.71 2.18
C ASP A 68 7.74 -8.79 0.93
N LEU A 69 6.99 -7.70 0.67
CA LEU A 69 5.92 -7.64 -0.33
C LEU A 69 6.45 -7.83 -1.76
N PHE A 70 7.69 -7.39 -2.03
CA PHE A 70 8.33 -7.44 -3.35
C PHE A 70 9.66 -8.21 -3.37
N ALA A 71 9.90 -9.07 -2.37
CA ALA A 71 11.01 -10.02 -2.42
C ALA A 71 10.71 -11.16 -3.42
N THR A 72 11.69 -11.46 -4.29
CA THR A 72 11.66 -12.52 -5.31
C THR A 72 12.01 -13.89 -4.76
N HIS A 73 12.74 -13.92 -3.64
CA HIS A 73 13.04 -15.14 -2.90
C HIS A 73 12.21 -15.13 -1.63
N HIS A 74 11.47 -16.22 -1.41
CA HIS A 74 11.03 -16.59 -0.08
C HIS A 74 12.32 -16.80 0.71
N GLY A 75 12.57 -15.92 1.67
CA GLY A 75 13.64 -16.18 2.61
C GLY A 75 13.27 -17.43 3.41
N ASP A 76 14.13 -17.81 4.34
CA ASP A 76 13.78 -18.80 5.34
C ASP A 76 12.68 -18.19 6.24
N ASP A 77 11.45 -18.14 5.71
CA ASP A 77 10.32 -17.35 6.20
C ASP A 77 9.71 -18.00 7.46
N GLY A 78 10.41 -18.96 8.09
CA GLY A 78 9.97 -19.69 9.27
C GLY A 78 8.70 -20.49 9.02
N TYR A 79 8.41 -20.83 7.76
CA TYR A 79 7.26 -21.62 7.36
C TYR A 79 7.41 -23.05 7.91
N GLY A 80 6.58 -23.38 8.90
CA GLY A 80 6.06 -24.75 8.98
C GLY A 80 5.24 -25.02 7.72
N ASP A 81 5.21 -26.28 7.31
CA ASP A 81 4.75 -26.92 6.06
C ASP A 81 3.39 -26.47 5.44
N ASP A 82 2.69 -25.48 6.02
CA ASP A 82 1.27 -25.22 5.78
C ASP A 82 0.93 -23.79 5.28
N GLY A 83 1.92 -22.93 5.02
CA GLY A 83 1.72 -21.48 5.14
C GLY A 83 1.90 -20.59 3.91
N TYR A 84 1.52 -20.95 2.68
CA TYR A 84 1.58 -19.99 1.57
C TYR A 84 0.61 -18.81 1.82
N HIS A 85 1.11 -17.73 2.42
CA HIS A 85 0.33 -16.52 2.62
C HIS A 85 0.39 -15.70 1.34
N ASP A 86 -0.77 -15.57 0.69
CA ASP A 86 -0.94 -14.70 -0.45
C ASP A 86 -0.45 -13.27 -0.11
N LYS A 87 0.49 -12.76 -0.91
CA LYS A 87 1.07 -11.42 -0.75
C LYS A 87 0.07 -10.32 -1.11
N TYR A 88 -1.01 -10.64 -1.83
CA TYR A 88 -2.00 -9.65 -2.23
C TYR A 88 -2.81 -9.10 -1.03
N PRO A 89 -3.39 -9.93 -0.12
CA PRO A 89 -3.96 -9.45 1.14
C PRO A 89 -2.99 -8.62 1.97
N CYS A 90 -1.71 -9.01 1.98
CA CYS A 90 -0.64 -8.31 2.69
C CYS A 90 -0.43 -6.90 2.12
N LEU A 91 -0.40 -6.77 0.79
CA LEU A 91 -0.28 -5.49 0.10
C LEU A 91 -1.53 -4.60 0.29
N SER A 92 -2.74 -5.17 0.19
CA SER A 92 -3.99 -4.43 0.44
C SER A 92 -3.98 -3.85 1.86
N ALA A 93 -3.56 -4.63 2.85
CA ALA A 93 -3.48 -4.16 4.23
C ALA A 93 -2.36 -3.13 4.45
N PHE A 94 -1.20 -3.31 3.81
CA PHE A 94 -0.12 -2.33 3.78
C PHE A 94 -0.62 -0.96 3.27
N LEU A 95 -1.28 -0.95 2.10
CA LEU A 95 -1.78 0.28 1.49
C LEU A 95 -2.92 0.93 2.29
N LYS A 96 -3.79 0.13 2.92
CA LYS A 96 -4.81 0.62 3.87
C LYS A 96 -4.17 1.33 5.05
N HIS A 97 -3.11 0.76 5.62
CA HIS A 97 -2.37 1.39 6.71
C HIS A 97 -1.72 2.70 6.26
N CYS A 98 -0.96 2.69 5.17
CA CYS A 98 -0.31 3.91 4.65
C CYS A 98 -1.34 5.01 4.37
N THR A 99 -2.47 4.66 3.75
CA THR A 99 -3.56 5.61 3.45
C THR A 99 -4.17 6.18 4.72
N ALA A 100 -4.42 5.35 5.74
CA ALA A 100 -4.97 5.80 7.02
C ALA A 100 -4.01 6.73 7.78
N THR A 101 -2.69 6.55 7.62
CA THR A 101 -1.67 7.43 8.19
C THR A 101 -1.64 8.79 7.47
N MET A 102 -1.83 8.81 6.15
CA MET A 102 -1.82 10.05 5.35
C MET A 102 -3.17 10.79 5.35
N SER A 103 -4.27 10.07 5.55
CA SER A 103 -5.62 10.60 5.53
C SER A 103 -6.45 10.00 6.65
N PRO A 104 -6.98 10.81 7.59
CA PRO A 104 -7.81 10.31 8.67
C PRO A 104 -9.00 9.50 8.14
N LYS A 105 -9.36 8.41 8.83
CA LYS A 105 -10.49 7.52 8.48
C LYS A 105 -11.85 8.24 8.35
N PHE A 106 -11.98 9.43 8.93
CA PHE A 106 -13.19 10.25 8.90
C PHE A 106 -13.14 11.42 7.90
N ALA A 107 -12.18 11.42 6.98
CA ALA A 107 -12.15 12.42 5.92
C ALA A 107 -13.42 12.31 5.06
N MET A 108 -14.20 13.39 5.00
CA MET A 108 -15.45 13.47 4.22
C MET A 108 -15.20 13.28 2.71
N VAL A 109 -13.99 13.56 2.25
CA VAL A 109 -13.58 13.43 0.85
C VAL A 109 -12.43 12.43 0.74
N ARG A 110 -12.64 11.39 -0.08
CA ARG A 110 -11.63 10.37 -0.40
C ARG A 110 -10.43 10.98 -1.14
N PRO A 111 -9.19 10.51 -0.90
CA PRO A 111 -7.99 11.07 -1.51
C PRO A 111 -7.81 10.69 -2.98
N THR A 112 -7.06 11.51 -3.71
CA THR A 112 -6.56 11.22 -5.05
C THR A 112 -5.07 10.89 -4.94
N PHE A 113 -4.68 9.73 -5.43
CA PHE A 113 -3.29 9.30 -5.43
C PHE A 113 -2.63 9.60 -6.78
N ILE A 114 -1.43 10.17 -6.73
CA ILE A 114 -0.56 10.41 -7.88
C ILE A 114 0.66 9.52 -7.69
N VAL A 115 0.80 8.49 -8.52
CA VAL A 115 1.73 7.37 -8.30
C VAL A 115 2.84 7.40 -9.35
N ARG A 116 4.09 7.33 -8.89
CA ARG A 116 5.35 7.28 -9.67
C ARG A 116 6.17 6.04 -9.31
N GLY A 117 7.15 5.68 -10.14
CA GLY A 117 8.08 4.59 -9.86
C GLY A 117 7.46 3.19 -9.83
N VAL A 118 6.29 2.99 -10.44
CA VAL A 118 5.62 1.67 -10.46
C VAL A 118 6.44 0.63 -11.24
N ASP A 119 7.19 1.08 -12.25
CA ASP A 119 7.99 0.22 -13.11
C ASP A 119 9.21 -0.38 -12.39
N GLU A 120 9.62 0.18 -11.24
CA GLU A 120 10.59 -0.44 -10.33
C GLU A 120 10.14 -1.83 -9.83
N LEU A 121 8.84 -2.11 -9.88
CA LEU A 121 8.27 -3.40 -9.48
C LEU A 121 8.23 -4.41 -10.64
N GLN A 122 8.56 -4.02 -11.86
CA GLN A 122 8.52 -4.89 -13.04
C GLN A 122 9.32 -6.20 -12.86
N PRO A 123 10.54 -6.21 -12.26
CA PRO A 123 11.29 -7.44 -12.05
C PRO A 123 10.59 -8.47 -11.14
N VAL A 124 9.58 -8.03 -10.38
CA VAL A 124 8.87 -8.84 -9.38
C VAL A 124 7.45 -9.18 -9.82
N LEU A 125 6.78 -8.23 -10.48
CA LEU A 125 5.35 -8.33 -10.82
C LEU A 125 5.10 -8.60 -12.31
N HIS A 126 6.15 -8.70 -13.13
CA HIS A 126 6.10 -9.18 -14.51
C HIS A 126 4.98 -8.58 -15.38
N GLY A 127 4.68 -7.28 -15.23
CA GLY A 127 3.65 -6.57 -16.00
C GLY A 127 2.35 -6.29 -15.24
N TYR A 128 2.14 -6.87 -14.06
CA TYR A 128 0.93 -6.66 -13.25
C TYR A 128 1.02 -5.49 -12.26
N GLN A 129 2.15 -4.76 -12.25
CA GLN A 129 2.44 -3.74 -11.25
C GLN A 129 1.36 -2.64 -11.15
N ARG A 130 0.92 -2.07 -12.29
CA ARG A 130 -0.09 -1.00 -12.28
C ARG A 130 -1.45 -1.50 -11.76
N GLN A 131 -1.86 -2.70 -12.17
CA GLN A 131 -3.13 -3.29 -11.75
C GLN A 131 -3.15 -3.56 -10.24
N ILE A 132 -2.09 -4.20 -9.72
CA ILE A 132 -1.96 -4.56 -8.31
C ILE A 132 -1.97 -3.32 -7.41
N ILE A 133 -1.21 -2.28 -7.78
CA ILE A 133 -1.20 -1.00 -7.03
C ILE A 133 -2.55 -0.29 -7.13
N MET A 134 -3.18 -0.32 -8.30
CA MET A 134 -4.50 0.29 -8.49
C MET A 134 -5.56 -0.36 -7.60
N ASP A 135 -5.63 -1.69 -7.57
CA ASP A 135 -6.62 -2.41 -6.78
C ASP A 135 -6.37 -2.23 -5.27
N GLY A 136 -5.11 -2.29 -4.83
CA GLY A 136 -4.76 -2.05 -3.44
C GLY A 136 -5.07 -0.62 -2.96
N LEU A 137 -4.86 0.40 -3.78
CA LEU A 137 -5.22 1.79 -3.44
C LEU A 137 -6.74 2.03 -3.48
N ARG A 138 -7.46 1.37 -4.39
CA ARG A 138 -8.94 1.39 -4.39
C ARG A 138 -9.49 0.79 -3.11
N ASP A 139 -8.97 -0.36 -2.71
CA ASP A 139 -9.31 -1.02 -1.45
C ASP A 139 -8.97 -0.15 -0.22
N ALA A 140 -7.95 0.69 -0.33
CA ALA A 140 -7.57 1.65 0.70
C ALA A 140 -8.43 2.93 0.72
N GLY A 141 -9.39 3.06 -0.20
CA GLY A 141 -10.35 4.17 -0.23
C GLY A 141 -9.96 5.33 -1.15
N ALA A 142 -9.09 5.11 -2.14
CA ALA A 142 -8.81 6.11 -3.17
C ALA A 142 -10.09 6.52 -3.94
N ALA A 143 -10.29 7.83 -4.13
CA ALA A 143 -11.29 8.36 -5.05
C ALA A 143 -10.84 8.22 -6.50
N ARG A 144 -9.57 8.52 -6.74
CA ARG A 144 -8.93 8.52 -8.05
C ARG A 144 -7.46 8.15 -7.90
N ILE A 145 -6.93 7.45 -8.89
CA ILE A 145 -5.54 7.05 -8.97
C ILE A 145 -5.02 7.51 -10.32
N LEU A 146 -3.91 8.21 -10.32
CA LEU A 146 -3.23 8.73 -11.50
C LEU A 146 -1.83 8.15 -11.52
N PHE A 147 -1.51 7.36 -12.54
CA PHE A 147 -0.14 6.94 -12.78
C PHE A 147 0.55 7.98 -13.64
N THR A 148 1.68 8.48 -13.17
CA THR A 148 2.56 9.36 -13.93
C THR A 148 3.80 8.57 -14.29
N GLU A 149 4.16 8.62 -15.56
CA GLU A 149 5.46 8.14 -16.04
C GLU A 149 6.48 9.20 -15.62
N ASP A 150 7.63 8.75 -15.11
CA ASP A 150 8.76 9.64 -14.81
C ASP A 150 9.41 10.14 -16.11
#